data_AF-A0A7S3YFA6-F1
#
_entry.id   AF-A0A7S3YFA6-F1
#
_cell.length_a   1.000
_cell.length_b   1.000
_cell.length_c   1.000
_cell.angle_alpha   90.00
_cell.angle_beta   90.00
_cell.angle_gamma   90.00
#
_symmetry.space_group_name_H-M   'P 1'
#
loop_
_entity.id
_entity.type
_entity.pdbx_description
1 polymer ?
#
loop_
_entity_poly.entity_id
_entity_poly.type
_entity_poly.pdbx_seq_one_letter_code
_entity_poly.pdbx_strand_id
1 'polypeptide(L)'
;GGVDPDDLRTIAADVKRTRRDLPLFQKEKTQASLEKLLIQWCIQRQTSYKQGLNEVLAPFYTLAEPPLPEELIYKLFEAFVKRYLEVFLLDDDFGCLRRAFALFELLLAYHDPALARHLAGAGFTPELYATPWILTLFSRQLAVGLVLRLWDTLLGADDPNFVFFLMLALVTEGGEEAEEEAAAAAAAASEK
;
A
#
# COMPACT_ATOMS: atom_id res chain seq x y z
N GLY A 1 -27.60 1.24 12.07
CA GLY A 1 -26.32 1.48 11.42
C GLY A 1 -25.26 0.75 12.20
N GLY A 2 -24.86 -0.43 11.74
CA GLY A 2 -23.81 -1.24 12.32
C GLY A 2 -22.96 -1.81 11.19
N VAL A 3 -21.74 -2.25 11.50
CA VAL A 3 -20.85 -2.90 10.54
C VAL A 3 -21.37 -4.31 10.26
N ASP A 4 -21.24 -4.76 9.01
CA ASP A 4 -21.65 -6.11 8.60
C ASP A 4 -20.91 -7.19 9.41
N PRO A 5 -21.57 -8.27 9.87
CA PRO A 5 -20.89 -9.37 10.56
C PRO A 5 -19.72 -10.00 9.79
N ASP A 6 -19.77 -10.03 8.46
CA ASP A 6 -18.69 -10.54 7.62
C ASP A 6 -17.49 -9.58 7.61
N ASP A 7 -17.75 -8.27 7.62
CA ASP A 7 -16.70 -7.24 7.79
C ASP A 7 -16.04 -7.38 9.17
N LEU A 8 -16.81 -7.59 10.24
CA LEU A 8 -16.26 -7.79 11.59
C LEU A 8 -15.32 -9.00 11.66
N ARG A 9 -15.69 -10.13 11.03
CA ARG A 9 -14.82 -11.32 10.95
C ARG A 9 -13.56 -11.04 10.15
N THR A 10 -13.68 -10.29 9.05
CA THR A 10 -12.55 -9.92 8.20
C THR A 10 -11.58 -8.98 8.93
N ILE A 11 -12.11 -7.98 9.64
CA ILE A 11 -11.32 -7.07 10.49
C ILE A 11 -10.53 -7.86 11.54
N ALA A 12 -11.19 -8.76 12.28
CA ALA A 12 -10.53 -9.57 13.31
C ALA A 12 -9.41 -10.46 12.72
N ALA A 13 -9.67 -11.09 11.56
CA ALA A 13 -8.68 -11.91 10.86
C ALA A 13 -7.48 -11.08 10.38
N ASP A 14 -7.73 -9.89 9.83
CA ASP A 14 -6.72 -8.95 9.36
C ASP A 14 -5.87 -8.38 10.50
N VAL A 15 -6.51 -7.94 11.59
CA VAL A 15 -5.81 -7.43 12.77
C VAL A 15 -4.87 -8.46 13.36
N LYS A 16 -5.31 -9.72 13.45
CA LYS A 16 -4.49 -10.82 13.97
C LYS A 16 -3.22 -11.09 13.15
N ARG A 17 -3.20 -10.74 11.85
CA ARG A 17 -2.06 -10.91 10.94
C ARG A 17 -1.27 -9.62 10.67
N THR A 18 -1.77 -8.45 11.08
CA THR A 18 -1.11 -7.15 10.92
C THR A 18 0.27 -7.15 11.58
N ARG A 19 1.32 -6.87 10.81
CA ARG A 19 2.68 -6.56 11.30
C ARG A 19 3.18 -7.46 12.44
N ARG A 20 2.94 -8.77 12.36
CA ARG A 20 3.29 -9.72 13.43
C ARG A 20 4.78 -9.83 13.72
N ASP A 21 5.63 -9.37 12.81
CA ASP A 21 7.06 -9.21 13.00
C ASP A 21 7.40 -8.23 14.13
N LEU A 22 6.48 -7.33 14.49
CA LEU A 22 6.66 -6.33 15.52
C LEU A 22 5.96 -6.73 16.84
N PRO A 23 6.66 -6.77 17.99
CA PRO A 23 6.07 -7.16 19.28
C PRO A 23 4.87 -6.30 19.71
N LEU A 24 4.82 -5.04 19.26
CA LEU A 24 3.69 -4.13 19.53
C LEU A 24 2.35 -4.70 19.04
N PHE A 25 2.32 -5.32 17.86
CA PHE A 25 1.11 -5.83 17.21
C PHE A 25 0.71 -7.23 17.68
N GLN A 26 1.58 -7.91 18.44
CA GLN A 26 1.26 -9.18 19.08
C GLN A 26 0.46 -9.00 20.39
N LYS A 27 0.43 -7.78 20.94
CA LYS A 27 -0.28 -7.47 22.19
C LYS A 27 -1.79 -7.39 21.93
N GLU A 28 -2.57 -8.08 22.76
CA GLU A 28 -4.05 -8.06 22.69
C GLU A 28 -4.62 -6.63 22.78
N LYS A 29 -4.02 -5.77 23.62
CA LYS A 29 -4.43 -4.37 23.73
C LYS A 29 -4.31 -3.61 22.40
N THR A 30 -3.24 -3.84 21.65
CA THR A 30 -3.02 -3.20 20.35
C THR A 30 -4.02 -3.74 19.32
N GLN A 31 -4.27 -5.06 19.33
CA GLN A 31 -5.23 -5.69 18.42
C GLN A 31 -6.66 -5.18 18.69
N ALA A 32 -7.10 -5.16 19.95
CA ALA A 32 -8.40 -4.60 20.32
C ALA A 32 -8.56 -3.13 19.92
N SER A 33 -7.48 -2.35 20.05
CA SER A 33 -7.44 -0.95 19.62
C SER A 33 -7.58 -0.81 18.10
N LEU A 34 -6.84 -1.61 17.32
CA LEU A 34 -6.94 -1.64 15.86
C LEU A 34 -8.36 -2.02 15.39
N GLU A 35 -8.94 -3.09 15.94
CA GLU A 35 -10.31 -3.51 15.61
C GLU A 35 -11.30 -2.39 15.87
N LYS A 36 -11.22 -1.75 17.05
CA LYS A 36 -12.08 -0.62 17.43
C LYS A 36 -11.98 0.52 16.42
N LEU A 37 -10.78 0.93 16.04
CA LEU A 37 -10.58 2.06 15.12
C LEU A 37 -11.03 1.74 13.69
N LEU A 38 -10.83 0.51 13.22
CA LEU A 38 -11.31 0.07 11.90
C LEU A 38 -12.84 -0.05 11.85
N ILE A 39 -13.47 -0.55 12.92
CA ILE A 39 -14.93 -0.57 13.07
C ILE A 39 -15.47 0.87 13.09
N GLN A 40 -14.82 1.77 13.84
CA GLN A 40 -15.19 3.18 13.88
C GLN A 40 -15.13 3.82 12.49
N TRP A 41 -14.09 3.53 11.70
CA TRP A 41 -13.97 3.98 10.31
C TRP A 41 -15.18 3.55 9.47
N CYS A 42 -15.52 2.26 9.47
CA CYS A 42 -16.65 1.73 8.70
C CYS A 42 -17.98 2.40 9.08
N ILE A 43 -18.21 2.62 10.38
CA ILE A 43 -19.42 3.30 10.87
C ILE A 43 -19.46 4.76 10.42
N GLN A 44 -18.37 5.51 10.61
CA GLN A 44 -18.33 6.95 10.31
C GLN A 44 -18.38 7.24 8.82
N ARG A 45 -17.77 6.38 7.99
CA ARG A 45 -17.75 6.51 6.54
C ARG A 45 -18.90 5.79 5.84
N GLN A 46 -19.76 5.10 6.59
CA GLN A 46 -20.89 4.32 6.07
C GLN A 46 -20.46 3.39 4.92
N THR A 47 -19.32 2.74 5.08
CA THR A 47 -18.69 1.90 4.05
C THR A 47 -18.29 0.55 4.63
N SER A 48 -18.24 -0.47 3.77
CA SER A 48 -17.75 -1.79 4.13
C SER A 48 -16.24 -1.78 4.35
N TYR A 49 -15.76 -2.73 5.16
CA TYR A 49 -14.32 -2.86 5.41
C TYR A 49 -13.59 -3.27 4.12
N LYS A 50 -12.61 -2.47 3.71
CA LYS A 50 -11.73 -2.78 2.57
C LYS A 50 -10.45 -3.43 3.09
N GLN A 51 -10.21 -4.68 2.70
CA GLN A 51 -9.07 -5.47 3.17
C GLN A 51 -7.74 -4.77 2.89
N GLY A 52 -6.85 -4.71 3.88
CA GLY A 52 -5.57 -4.00 3.81
C GLY A 52 -5.58 -2.65 4.53
N LEU A 53 -6.74 -2.12 4.92
CA LEU A 53 -6.84 -0.89 5.70
C LEU A 53 -6.18 -1.02 7.09
N ASN A 54 -6.15 -2.24 7.64
CA ASN A 54 -5.36 -2.59 8.82
C ASN A 54 -3.86 -2.27 8.66
N GLU A 55 -3.29 -2.52 7.47
CA GLU A 55 -1.89 -2.22 7.19
C GLU A 55 -1.65 -0.72 7.05
N VAL A 56 -2.64 0.06 6.58
CA VAL A 56 -2.56 1.53 6.55
C VAL A 56 -2.66 2.12 7.95
N LEU A 57 -3.49 1.56 8.82
CA LEU A 57 -3.61 2.04 10.19
C LEU A 57 -2.36 1.74 11.05
N ALA A 58 -1.68 0.61 10.79
CA ALA A 58 -0.58 0.14 11.62
C ALA A 58 0.59 1.14 11.81
N PRO A 59 1.16 1.79 10.77
CA PRO A 59 2.24 2.75 10.94
C PRO A 59 1.98 3.86 11.96
N PHE A 60 0.73 4.31 12.10
CA PHE A 60 0.36 5.35 13.07
C PHE A 60 0.56 4.94 14.53
N TYR A 61 0.51 3.64 14.84
CA TYR A 61 0.82 3.12 16.19
C TYR A 61 2.33 3.12 16.49
N THR A 62 3.17 3.23 15.46
CA THR A 62 4.63 3.18 15.57
C THR A 62 5.30 4.56 15.63
N LEU A 63 4.53 5.64 15.55
CA LEU A 63 5.03 7.02 15.56
C LEU A 63 5.68 7.44 16.89
N ALA A 64 5.35 6.77 17.98
CA ALA A 64 5.88 7.04 19.31
C ALA A 64 5.94 5.77 20.17
N GLU A 65 6.83 5.77 21.16
CA GLU A 65 6.87 4.74 22.20
C GLU A 65 6.77 5.41 23.59
N PRO A 66 5.67 5.19 24.34
CA PRO A 66 4.47 4.38 24.00
C PRO A 66 3.64 4.98 22.85
N PRO A 67 2.73 4.19 22.22
CA PRO A 67 1.87 4.68 21.16
C PRO A 67 1.06 5.92 21.55
N LEU A 68 0.80 6.77 20.57
CA LEU A 68 -0.04 7.96 20.72
C LEU A 68 -1.46 7.59 21.22
N PRO A 69 -2.21 8.55 21.80
CA PRO A 69 -3.61 8.32 22.15
C PRO A 69 -4.44 7.89 20.93
N GLU A 70 -5.36 6.93 21.12
CA GLU A 70 -6.18 6.35 20.04
C GLU A 70 -6.92 7.41 19.22
N GLU A 71 -7.39 8.48 19.87
CA GLU A 71 -8.06 9.59 19.20
C GLU A 71 -7.15 10.32 18.20
N LEU A 72 -5.89 10.54 18.58
CA LEU A 72 -4.92 11.19 17.70
C LEU A 72 -4.50 10.26 16.56
N ILE A 73 -4.28 8.97 16.86
CA ILE A 73 -4.03 7.94 15.85
C ILE A 73 -5.15 7.93 14.82
N TYR A 74 -6.40 7.90 15.26
CA TYR A 74 -7.55 7.90 14.37
C TYR A 74 -7.64 9.16 13.51
N LYS A 75 -7.42 10.36 14.08
CA LYS A 75 -7.44 11.62 13.33
C LYS A 75 -6.34 11.67 12.26
N LEU A 76 -5.13 11.21 12.59
CA LEU A 76 -4.02 11.15 11.63
C LEU A 76 -4.30 10.16 10.51
N PHE A 77 -4.75 8.95 10.85
CA PHE A 77 -5.18 7.94 9.90
C PHE A 77 -6.29 8.46 8.99
N GLU A 78 -7.34 9.05 9.56
CA GLU A 78 -8.47 9.57 8.82
C GLU A 78 -8.05 10.67 7.83
N ALA A 79 -7.25 11.64 8.29
CA ALA A 79 -6.77 12.72 7.43
C ALA A 79 -5.90 12.19 6.29
N PHE A 80 -5.03 11.22 6.59
CA PHE A 80 -4.15 10.59 5.60
C PHE A 80 -4.93 9.80 4.56
N VAL A 81 -5.87 8.95 4.99
CA VAL A 81 -6.73 8.18 4.09
C VAL A 81 -7.57 9.11 3.22
N LYS A 82 -8.17 10.15 3.81
CA LYS A 82 -8.93 11.17 3.06
C LYS A 82 -8.09 11.82 1.95
N ARG A 83 -6.83 12.13 2.24
CA ARG A 83 -5.92 12.82 1.31
C ARG A 83 -5.48 11.93 0.16
N TYR A 84 -5.16 10.66 0.43
CA TYR A 84 -4.42 9.81 -0.53
C TYR A 84 -5.16 8.57 -1.02
N LEU A 85 -6.14 8.06 -0.27
CA LEU A 85 -6.73 6.74 -0.49
C LEU A 85 -8.25 6.75 -0.69
N GLU A 86 -8.96 7.81 -0.26
CA GLU A 86 -10.42 7.87 -0.28
C GLU A 86 -11.01 7.61 -1.66
N VAL A 87 -10.37 8.12 -2.71
CA VAL A 87 -10.79 7.90 -4.11
C VAL A 87 -10.74 6.43 -4.55
N PHE A 88 -9.88 5.62 -3.93
CA PHE A 88 -9.73 4.20 -4.22
C PHE A 88 -10.56 3.32 -3.29
N LEU A 89 -10.67 3.71 -2.01
CA LEU A 89 -11.40 2.94 -1.01
C LEU A 89 -12.92 3.05 -1.15
N LEU A 90 -13.42 4.18 -1.66
CA LEU A 90 -14.86 4.40 -1.89
C LEU A 90 -15.32 4.02 -3.31
N ASP A 91 -14.43 3.42 -4.09
CA ASP A 91 -14.68 3.03 -5.49
C ASP A 91 -15.12 1.56 -5.55
N ASP A 92 -16.43 1.32 -5.53
CA ASP A 92 -16.99 -0.03 -5.51
C ASP A 92 -16.79 -0.81 -6.82
N ASP A 93 -16.57 -0.11 -7.94
CA ASP A 93 -16.39 -0.72 -9.28
C ASP A 93 -14.93 -0.77 -9.76
N PHE A 94 -13.98 -0.50 -8.85
CA PHE A 94 -12.54 -0.40 -9.15
C PHE A 94 -12.23 0.49 -10.36
N GLY A 95 -13.10 1.47 -10.67
CA GLY A 95 -12.94 2.36 -11.81
C GLY A 95 -11.79 3.36 -11.63
N CYS A 96 -11.67 3.94 -10.45
CA CYS A 96 -10.55 4.79 -10.06
C CYS A 96 -9.23 4.02 -10.07
N LEU A 97 -9.24 2.79 -9.55
CA LEU A 97 -8.04 1.96 -9.53
C LEU A 97 -7.57 1.58 -10.93
N ARG A 98 -8.49 1.18 -11.83
CA ARG A 98 -8.17 0.93 -13.25
C ARG A 98 -7.61 2.16 -13.96
N ARG A 99 -8.17 3.34 -13.70
CA ARG A 99 -7.63 4.60 -14.25
C ARG A 99 -6.23 4.91 -13.73
N ALA A 100 -5.96 4.61 -12.46
CA ALA A 100 -4.65 4.76 -11.87
C ALA A 100 -3.61 3.82 -12.51
N PHE A 101 -3.98 2.57 -12.80
CA PHE A 101 -3.11 1.67 -13.57
C PHE A 101 -2.86 2.16 -14.98
N ALA A 102 -3.90 2.60 -15.71
CA ALA A 102 -3.73 3.15 -17.04
C ALA A 102 -2.82 4.40 -17.05
N LEU A 103 -2.95 5.27 -16.04
CA LEU A 103 -2.03 6.41 -15.86
C LEU A 103 -0.59 5.92 -15.60
N PHE A 104 -0.41 4.91 -14.76
CA PHE A 104 0.89 4.35 -14.46
C PHE A 104 1.55 3.69 -15.69
N GLU A 105 0.78 2.97 -16.51
CA GLU A 105 1.29 2.41 -17.78
C GLU A 105 1.78 3.49 -18.73
N LEU A 106 1.04 4.59 -18.85
CA LEU A 106 1.45 5.74 -19.66
C LEU A 106 2.73 6.39 -19.13
N LEU A 107 2.83 6.51 -17.80
CA LEU A 107 4.03 7.06 -17.15
C LEU A 107 5.25 6.16 -17.38
N LEU A 108 5.09 4.84 -17.21
CA LEU A 108 6.15 3.88 -17.48
C LEU A 108 6.55 3.90 -18.96
N ALA A 109 5.59 3.90 -19.89
CA ALA A 109 5.90 3.96 -21.32
C ALA A 109 6.60 5.26 -21.74
N TYR A 110 6.37 6.36 -21.02
CA TYR A 110 7.06 7.62 -21.25
C TYR A 110 8.52 7.60 -20.77
N HIS A 111 8.77 7.04 -19.58
CA HIS A 111 10.10 7.01 -18.97
C HIS A 111 10.98 5.86 -19.44
N ASP A 112 10.41 4.66 -19.58
CA ASP A 112 11.08 3.46 -20.07
C ASP A 112 10.16 2.68 -21.05
N PRO A 113 10.19 3.05 -22.34
CA PRO A 113 9.38 2.38 -23.37
C PRO A 113 9.83 0.94 -23.65
N ALA A 114 11.07 0.56 -23.30
CA ALA A 114 11.56 -0.80 -23.52
C ALA A 114 10.95 -1.75 -22.49
N LEU A 115 11.06 -1.39 -21.20
CA LEU A 115 10.47 -2.13 -20.09
C LEU A 115 8.94 -2.18 -20.20
N ALA A 116 8.30 -1.06 -20.52
CA ALA A 116 6.84 -1.02 -20.72
C ALA A 116 6.37 -2.03 -21.77
N ARG A 117 7.08 -2.10 -22.92
CA ARG A 117 6.76 -3.04 -24.00
C ARG A 117 7.04 -4.49 -23.58
N HIS A 118 8.10 -4.72 -22.83
CA HIS A 118 8.44 -6.04 -22.31
C HIS A 118 7.34 -6.58 -21.40
N LEU A 119 6.95 -5.80 -20.38
CA LEU A 119 5.89 -6.16 -19.44
C LEU A 119 4.55 -6.38 -20.16
N ALA A 120 4.17 -5.46 -21.06
CA ALA A 120 2.94 -5.58 -21.84
C ALA A 120 2.95 -6.83 -22.75
N GLY A 121 4.08 -7.09 -23.42
CA GLY A 121 4.25 -8.27 -24.29
C GLY A 121 4.21 -9.59 -23.51
N ALA A 122 4.62 -9.58 -22.24
CA ALA A 122 4.54 -10.71 -21.33
C ALA A 122 3.18 -10.84 -20.61
N GLY A 123 2.26 -9.89 -20.79
CA GLY A 123 0.97 -9.85 -20.10
C GLY A 123 1.06 -9.46 -18.61
N PHE A 124 2.18 -8.86 -18.18
CA PHE A 124 2.38 -8.36 -16.83
C PHE A 124 1.81 -6.95 -16.67
N THR A 125 0.50 -6.86 -16.51
CA THR A 125 -0.18 -5.56 -16.30
C THR A 125 -0.01 -5.08 -14.85
N PRO A 126 -0.03 -3.76 -14.59
CA PRO A 126 0.15 -3.21 -13.24
C PRO A 126 -0.83 -3.72 -12.19
N GLU A 127 -2.05 -4.10 -12.58
CA GLU A 127 -3.04 -4.71 -11.70
C GLU A 127 -2.46 -5.90 -10.90
N LEU A 128 -1.59 -6.70 -11.54
CA LEU A 128 -1.08 -7.94 -10.98
C LEU A 128 -0.08 -7.73 -9.84
N TYR A 129 0.68 -6.64 -9.89
CA TYR A 129 1.78 -6.40 -8.94
C TYR A 129 1.62 -5.11 -8.12
N ALA A 130 0.94 -4.11 -8.65
CA ALA A 130 0.90 -2.76 -8.09
C ALA A 130 -0.38 -2.44 -7.30
N THR A 131 -1.40 -3.30 -7.36
CA THR A 131 -2.64 -3.15 -6.57
C THR A 131 -2.39 -2.83 -5.09
N PRO A 132 -1.58 -3.62 -4.35
CA PRO A 132 -1.39 -3.33 -2.93
C PRO A 132 -0.50 -2.11 -2.69
N TRP A 133 0.33 -1.70 -3.66
CA TRP A 133 1.13 -0.48 -3.57
C TRP A 133 0.23 0.75 -3.50
N ILE A 134 -0.78 0.82 -4.38
CA ILE A 134 -1.75 1.91 -4.38
C ILE A 134 -2.67 1.82 -3.16
N LEU A 135 -3.32 0.67 -2.94
CA LEU A 135 -4.38 0.55 -1.92
C LEU A 135 -3.87 0.63 -0.48
N THR A 136 -2.58 0.36 -0.25
CA THR A 136 -1.98 0.42 1.10
C THR A 136 -0.83 1.42 1.21
N LEU A 137 -0.55 2.19 0.15
CA LEU A 137 0.61 3.07 0.05
C LEU A 137 1.90 2.38 0.49
N PHE A 138 2.15 1.22 -0.11
CA PHE A 138 3.27 0.32 0.17
C PHE A 138 3.34 -0.27 1.59
N SER A 139 2.39 0.06 2.49
CA SER A 139 2.45 -0.39 3.86
C SER A 139 2.48 -1.92 3.94
N ARG A 140 1.69 -2.63 3.14
CA ARG A 140 1.70 -4.10 3.17
C ARG A 140 3.02 -4.73 2.73
N GLN A 141 3.84 -4.04 1.92
CA GLN A 141 5.04 -4.61 1.29
C GLN A 141 6.31 -4.28 2.06
N LEU A 142 6.42 -3.06 2.59
CA LEU A 142 7.65 -2.55 3.15
C LEU A 142 7.65 -2.64 4.68
N ALA A 143 8.83 -2.83 5.28
CA ALA A 143 9.00 -2.71 6.73
C ALA A 143 8.53 -1.34 7.22
N VAL A 144 7.92 -1.27 8.41
CA VAL A 144 7.23 -0.06 8.88
C VAL A 144 8.12 1.19 8.88
N GLY A 145 9.42 1.05 9.20
CA GLY A 145 10.35 2.18 9.16
C GLY A 145 10.59 2.75 7.76
N LEU A 146 10.55 1.90 6.72
CA LEU A 146 10.61 2.37 5.33
C LEU A 146 9.29 3.02 4.89
N VAL A 147 8.15 2.47 5.34
CA VAL A 147 6.84 3.05 5.08
C VAL A 147 6.75 4.47 5.63
N LEU A 148 7.21 4.70 6.87
CA LEU A 148 7.21 6.03 7.46
C LEU A 148 8.06 7.02 6.64
N ARG A 149 9.27 6.63 6.20
CA ARG A 149 10.12 7.48 5.34
C ARG A 149 9.48 7.77 3.97
N LEU A 150 8.84 6.77 3.38
CA LEU A 150 8.11 6.93 2.13
C LEU A 150 6.93 7.89 2.32
N TRP A 151 6.19 7.76 3.42
CA TRP A 151 5.07 8.63 3.75
C TRP A 151 5.50 10.06 4.10
N ASP A 152 6.65 10.26 4.74
CA ASP A 152 7.24 11.59 4.93
C ASP A 152 7.52 12.27 3.58
N THR A 153 7.98 11.49 2.59
CA THR A 153 8.22 12.00 1.23
C THR A 153 6.92 12.34 0.51
N LEU A 154 5.89 11.48 0.63
CA LEU A 154 4.55 11.76 0.09
C LEU A 154 3.95 13.02 0.71
N LEU A 155 4.03 13.16 2.03
CA LEU A 155 3.54 14.33 2.77
C LEU A 155 4.32 15.60 2.40
N GLY A 156 5.64 15.50 2.21
CA GLY A 156 6.47 16.62 1.79
C GLY A 156 6.22 17.08 0.35
N ALA A 157 5.89 16.14 -0.55
CA ALA A 157 5.49 16.47 -1.92
C ALA A 157 4.09 17.09 -2.00
N ASP A 158 3.21 16.75 -1.05
CA ASP A 158 1.82 17.21 -0.96
C ASP A 158 1.00 16.98 -2.27
N ASP A 159 1.33 15.92 -3.00
CA ASP A 159 0.65 15.50 -4.22
C ASP A 159 0.27 14.01 -4.14
N PRO A 160 -1.02 13.66 -4.15
CA PRO A 160 -1.46 12.27 -4.17
C PRO A 160 -0.98 11.47 -5.39
N ASN A 161 -0.66 12.13 -6.50
CA ASN A 161 -0.14 11.46 -7.69
C ASN A 161 1.36 11.12 -7.56
N PHE A 162 2.05 11.64 -6.55
CA PHE A 162 3.47 11.35 -6.33
C PHE A 162 3.73 9.84 -6.11
N VAL A 163 2.73 9.10 -5.64
CA VAL A 163 2.79 7.63 -5.51
C VAL A 163 3.14 6.94 -6.84
N PHE A 164 2.69 7.45 -7.98
CA PHE A 164 2.98 6.85 -9.28
C PHE A 164 4.45 6.97 -9.67
N PHE A 165 5.12 8.04 -9.25
CA PHE A 165 6.56 8.20 -9.45
C PHE A 165 7.36 7.27 -8.53
N LEU A 166 6.87 7.01 -7.30
CA LEU A 166 7.46 6.00 -6.42
C LEU A 166 7.31 4.58 -7.00
N MET A 167 6.14 4.27 -7.54
CA MET A 167 5.91 3.00 -8.26
C MET A 167 6.82 2.89 -9.48
N LEU A 168 7.01 3.98 -10.22
CA LEU A 168 7.88 4.01 -11.39
C LEU A 168 9.32 3.71 -10.99
N ALA A 169 9.85 4.44 -10.02
CA ALA A 169 11.20 4.23 -9.51
C ALA A 169 11.41 2.78 -9.05
N LEU A 170 10.43 2.20 -8.34
CA LEU A 170 10.52 0.80 -7.91
C LEU A 170 10.59 -0.19 -9.08
N VAL A 171 9.82 0.04 -10.13
CA VAL A 171 9.76 -0.85 -11.30
C VAL A 171 11.00 -0.68 -12.19
N THR A 172 11.50 0.54 -12.37
CA THR A 172 12.69 0.78 -13.20
C THR A 172 13.96 0.26 -12.55
N GLU A 173 14.15 0.47 -11.24
CA GLU A 173 15.31 -0.06 -10.51
C GLU A 173 15.30 -1.60 -10.51
N GLY A 174 14.14 -2.22 -10.31
CA GLY A 174 14.02 -3.69 -10.39
C GLY A 174 14.21 -4.24 -11.82
N GLY A 175 13.93 -3.44 -12.85
CA GLY A 175 14.21 -3.78 -14.25
C GLY A 175 15.71 -3.78 -14.55
N GLU A 176 16.43 -2.78 -14.07
CA GLU A 176 17.89 -2.68 -14.22
C GLU A 176 18.60 -3.86 -13.55
N GLU A 177 18.20 -4.24 -12.32
CA GLU A 177 18.74 -5.41 -11.62
C GLU A 177 18.51 -6.71 -12.40
N ALA A 178 17.30 -6.90 -12.95
CA ALA A 178 16.96 -8.09 -13.73
C ALA A 178 17.72 -8.16 -15.06
N GLU A 179 17.95 -7.03 -15.73
CA GLU A 179 18.76 -6.95 -16.94
C GLU A 179 20.25 -7.22 -16.66
N GLU A 180 20.79 -6.69 -15.55
CA GLU A 180 22.18 -6.92 -15.13
C GLU A 180 22.42 -8.40 -14.79
N GLU A 181 21.50 -9.04 -14.06
CA GLU A 181 21.55 -10.49 -13.79
C GLU A 181 21.47 -11.32 -15.08
N ALA A 182 20.58 -10.95 -16.01
CA ALA A 182 20.45 -11.64 -17.29
C ALA A 182 21.72 -11.49 -18.15
N ALA A 183 22.32 -10.30 -18.17
CA ALA A 183 23.57 -10.03 -18.89
C ALA A 183 24.76 -10.80 -18.29
N ALA A 184 24.86 -10.85 -16.95
CA ALA A 184 25.88 -11.63 -16.25
C ALA A 184 25.74 -13.14 -16.52
N ALA A 185 24.50 -13.66 -16.53
CA ALA A 185 24.22 -15.05 -16.86
C ALA A 185 24.57 -15.39 -18.32
N ALA A 186 24.27 -14.50 -19.27
CA ALA A 186 24.61 -14.68 -20.67
C ALA A 186 26.14 -14.65 -20.92
N ALA A 187 26.88 -13.76 -20.24
CA ALA A 187 28.34 -13.70 -20.33
C ALA A 187 28.99 -15.00 -19.82
N ALA A 188 28.54 -15.50 -18.66
CA ALA A 188 29.02 -16.75 -18.07
C ALA A 188 28.70 -18.00 -18.92
N ALA A 189 27.64 -17.95 -19.75
CA ALA A 189 27.31 -19.02 -20.68
C ALA A 189 28.15 -18.99 -21.97
N SER A 190 28.79 -17.86 -22.30
CA SER A 190 29.64 -17.73 -23.49
C SER A 190 31.12 -18.10 -23.24
N GLU A 191 31.53 -18.20 -21.98
CA GLU A 191 32.88 -18.62 -21.56
C GLU A 191 33.01 -20.13 -21.29
N LYS A 192 31.95 -20.91 -21.52
CA LYS A 192 31.94 -22.39 -21.47
C LYS A 192 31.80 -22.99 -22.86
#